data_AF-A0A955CKT6-F1
#
_entry.id   AF-A0A955CKT6-F1
#
_cell.length_a   1.000
_cell.length_b   1.000
_cell.length_c   1.000
_cell.angle_alpha   90.00
_cell.angle_beta   90.00
_cell.angle_gamma   90.00
#
_symmetry.space_group_name_H-M   'P 1'
#
loop_
_entity.id
_entity.type
_entity.pdbx_description
1 polymer ?
#
loop_
_entity_poly.entity_id
_entity_poly.type
_entity_poly.pdbx_seq_one_letter_code
_entity_poly.pdbx_strand_id
1 'polypeptide(L)'
;MTQSDTTYYSIDRQAYQHFCDCVARDTHDVAELLSNDFRDASQNDAAPVAQSPIMRELLARAERYAASEATVLLTGESGTGKEVLARYIHDSGPRANEPYVRVNCAALPESLIESELFGHDRGAFTGADSERAGRFEIAAHGTLLLDEISEIPPAIQAKLLRVLEEGEYQRVGSNVNRQVTARIIATSNRHLEDDI
;
A
#
# COMPACT_ATOMS: atom_id res chain seq x y z
N MET A 1 30.32 -33.21 -33.45
CA MET A 1 30.59 -32.73 -32.09
C MET A 1 29.28 -32.27 -31.49
N THR A 2 28.99 -32.79 -30.32
CA THR A 2 27.74 -32.83 -29.56
C THR A 2 27.41 -31.50 -28.85
N GLN A 3 26.10 -31.20 -28.83
CA GLN A 3 25.26 -30.55 -27.80
C GLN A 3 25.91 -29.66 -26.72
N SER A 4 25.31 -28.47 -26.51
CA SER A 4 24.65 -28.15 -25.23
C SER A 4 23.48 -27.18 -25.50
N ASP A 5 22.26 -27.69 -25.49
CA ASP A 5 21.03 -26.93 -25.34
C ASP A 5 21.08 -26.16 -24.01
N THR A 6 20.74 -24.86 -24.02
CA THR A 6 20.31 -24.16 -22.81
C THR A 6 18.95 -23.57 -23.09
N THR A 7 17.95 -24.43 -22.93
CA THR A 7 16.54 -24.10 -22.73
C THR A 7 16.45 -23.07 -21.62
N TYR A 8 16.08 -21.82 -21.93
CA TYR A 8 15.59 -20.88 -20.93
C TYR A 8 14.31 -21.46 -20.36
N TYR A 9 14.36 -21.90 -19.10
CA TYR A 9 13.17 -22.21 -18.33
C TYR A 9 12.40 -20.90 -18.11
N SER A 10 11.28 -20.77 -18.82
CA SER A 10 10.15 -19.97 -18.37
C SER A 10 9.77 -20.46 -16.98
N ILE A 11 9.94 -19.62 -15.96
CA ILE A 11 9.32 -19.84 -14.66
C ILE A 11 7.88 -19.34 -14.83
N ASP A 12 6.97 -20.18 -15.32
CA ASP A 12 6.19 -21.19 -14.59
C ASP A 12 5.22 -20.53 -13.60
N ARG A 13 3.94 -20.84 -13.82
CA ARG A 13 2.74 -20.44 -13.07
C ARG A 13 2.86 -20.71 -11.55
N GLN A 14 3.88 -21.48 -11.14
CA GLN A 14 4.28 -21.79 -9.78
C GLN A 14 5.10 -20.70 -9.05
N ALA A 15 5.91 -19.86 -9.72
CA ALA A 15 6.58 -18.76 -9.01
C ALA A 15 5.64 -17.58 -8.73
N TYR A 16 4.62 -17.43 -9.58
CA TYR A 16 3.43 -16.62 -9.29
C TYR A 16 2.67 -17.15 -8.05
N GLN A 17 2.69 -18.46 -7.79
CA GLN A 17 2.18 -19.06 -6.55
C GLN A 17 3.05 -18.68 -5.34
N HIS A 18 4.34 -18.42 -5.51
CA HIS A 18 5.27 -18.03 -4.45
C HIS A 18 5.17 -16.55 -4.07
N PHE A 19 4.71 -15.69 -4.99
CA PHE A 19 4.35 -14.30 -4.68
C PHE A 19 3.05 -14.21 -3.87
N CYS A 20 2.10 -15.14 -4.12
CA CYS A 20 0.97 -15.38 -3.22
C CYS A 20 1.42 -15.86 -1.82
N ASP A 21 2.62 -16.44 -1.66
CA ASP A 21 3.19 -16.81 -0.35
C ASP A 21 3.83 -15.63 0.40
N CYS A 22 4.08 -14.47 -0.22
CA CYS A 22 4.55 -13.27 0.51
C CYS A 22 3.40 -12.44 1.10
N VAL A 23 2.21 -12.57 0.52
CA VAL A 23 0.95 -12.27 1.23
C VAL A 23 0.84 -13.13 2.51
N ALA A 24 1.58 -14.25 2.59
CA ALA A 24 1.45 -15.24 3.66
C ALA A 24 2.20 -15.00 4.98
N ARG A 25 2.98 -13.93 5.15
CA ARG A 25 3.58 -13.64 6.47
C ARG A 25 2.56 -13.18 7.52
N ASP A 26 1.40 -12.66 7.09
CA ASP A 26 0.25 -12.38 7.94
C ASP A 26 -0.94 -13.35 7.71
N THR A 27 -0.79 -14.43 6.93
CA THR A 27 -1.89 -15.38 6.64
C THR A 27 -1.98 -16.56 7.60
N HIS A 28 -1.87 -16.36 8.91
CA HIS A 28 -2.34 -17.42 9.81
C HIS A 28 -3.88 -17.48 9.93
N ASP A 29 -4.61 -16.41 9.62
CA ASP A 29 -6.09 -16.39 9.77
C ASP A 29 -6.90 -16.32 8.46
N VAL A 30 -6.33 -15.87 7.33
CA VAL A 30 -7.12 -15.63 6.09
C VAL A 30 -7.34 -16.88 5.22
N ALA A 31 -6.56 -17.95 5.44
CA ALA A 31 -6.68 -19.18 4.66
C ALA A 31 -7.97 -19.98 4.97
N GLU A 32 -8.54 -19.84 6.18
CA GLU A 32 -9.79 -20.52 6.56
C GLU A 32 -11.05 -19.86 5.95
N LEU A 33 -11.01 -18.55 5.71
CA LEU A 33 -12.13 -17.76 5.15
C LEU A 33 -12.39 -18.00 3.65
N LEU A 34 -11.47 -18.67 2.94
CA LEU A 34 -11.58 -18.90 1.49
C LEU A 34 -12.52 -20.05 1.10
N SER A 35 -13.07 -20.78 2.06
CA SER A 35 -13.85 -21.99 1.79
C SER A 35 -15.37 -21.82 1.81
N ASN A 36 -15.92 -20.69 2.27
CA ASN A 36 -17.36 -20.49 2.28
C ASN A 36 -17.77 -19.06 1.92
N ASP A 37 -18.84 -18.97 1.14
CA ASP A 37 -19.63 -17.79 0.80
C ASP A 37 -19.16 -16.96 -0.41
N PHE A 38 -19.38 -17.53 -1.59
CA PHE A 38 -19.89 -16.74 -2.72
C PHE A 38 -21.28 -16.20 -2.34
N ARG A 39 -21.34 -14.99 -1.79
CA ARG A 39 -22.59 -14.25 -1.68
C ARG A 39 -22.43 -12.85 -2.25
N ASP A 40 -23.22 -12.58 -3.28
CA ASP A 40 -23.57 -11.26 -3.78
C ASP A 40 -23.90 -10.34 -2.60
N ALA A 41 -23.07 -9.31 -2.38
CA ALA A 41 -23.30 -8.29 -1.38
C ALA A 41 -23.39 -6.91 -2.04
N SER A 42 -24.64 -6.49 -2.23
CA SER A 42 -25.18 -5.14 -2.03
C SER A 42 -24.56 -3.92 -2.73
N GLN A 43 -25.42 -3.32 -3.55
CA GLN A 43 -25.58 -1.90 -3.86
C GLN A 43 -24.91 -0.95 -2.84
N ASN A 44 -23.74 -0.45 -3.20
CA ASN A 44 -23.13 0.73 -2.58
C ASN A 44 -22.94 1.74 -3.73
N ASP A 45 -23.53 2.93 -3.63
CA ASP A 45 -23.49 3.97 -4.67
C ASP A 45 -22.05 4.52 -4.95
N ALA A 46 -21.04 4.01 -4.23
CA ALA A 46 -19.63 4.33 -4.36
C ALA A 46 -18.78 3.25 -5.08
N ALA A 47 -19.38 2.14 -5.53
CA ALA A 47 -18.63 1.08 -6.21
C ALA A 47 -18.07 1.57 -7.56
N PRO A 48 -16.79 1.28 -7.90
CA PRO A 48 -16.21 1.62 -9.19
C PRO A 48 -17.00 0.97 -10.33
N VAL A 49 -17.14 1.66 -11.47
CA VAL A 49 -17.87 1.13 -12.62
C VAL A 49 -17.11 -0.06 -13.22
N ALA A 50 -17.59 -1.28 -12.95
CA ALA A 50 -17.01 -2.54 -13.43
C ALA A 50 -17.98 -3.30 -14.34
N GLN A 51 -17.81 -3.13 -15.66
CA GLN A 51 -18.65 -3.80 -16.65
C GLN A 51 -18.08 -5.15 -17.12
N SER A 52 -16.76 -5.31 -17.12
CA SER A 52 -16.12 -6.56 -17.56
C SER A 52 -16.09 -7.61 -16.44
N PRO A 53 -16.16 -8.92 -16.77
CA PRO A 53 -16.06 -9.99 -15.78
C PRO A 53 -14.78 -9.92 -14.95
N ILE A 54 -13.65 -9.56 -15.58
CA ILE A 54 -12.34 -9.42 -14.92
C ILE A 54 -12.37 -8.31 -13.87
N MET A 55 -12.98 -7.16 -14.18
CA MET A 55 -13.09 -6.05 -13.22
C MET A 55 -14.02 -6.39 -12.05
N ARG A 56 -15.08 -7.16 -12.28
CA ARG A 56 -15.95 -7.63 -11.20
C ARG A 56 -15.24 -8.60 -10.26
N GLU A 57 -14.44 -9.50 -10.81
CA GLU A 57 -13.61 -10.40 -10.00
C GLU A 57 -12.58 -9.62 -9.17
N LEU A 58 -11.97 -8.58 -9.76
CA LEU A 58 -11.05 -7.70 -9.05
C LEU A 58 -11.73 -6.98 -7.88
N LEU A 59 -12.95 -6.45 -8.06
CA LEU A 59 -13.71 -5.83 -6.98
C LEU A 59 -14.05 -6.83 -5.86
N ALA A 60 -14.47 -8.04 -6.19
CA ALA A 60 -14.75 -9.08 -5.20
C ALA A 60 -13.50 -9.53 -4.42
N ARG A 61 -12.31 -9.43 -5.04
CA ARG A 61 -11.03 -9.61 -4.32
C ARG A 61 -10.74 -8.41 -3.42
N ALA A 62 -10.94 -7.20 -3.93
CA ALA A 62 -10.74 -5.97 -3.18
C ALA A 62 -11.59 -5.90 -1.91
N GLU A 63 -12.85 -6.35 -1.94
CA GLU A 63 -13.71 -6.46 -0.74
C GLU A 63 -13.13 -7.41 0.32
N ARG A 64 -12.58 -8.55 -0.09
CA ARG A 64 -11.95 -9.49 0.84
C ARG A 64 -10.71 -8.89 1.49
N TYR A 65 -9.91 -8.14 0.72
CA TYR A 65 -8.81 -7.37 1.29
C TYR A 65 -9.31 -6.23 2.17
N ALA A 66 -10.42 -5.59 1.82
CA ALA A 66 -11.01 -4.51 2.63
C ALA A 66 -11.32 -4.96 4.05
N ALA A 67 -11.81 -6.21 4.22
CA ALA A 67 -12.09 -6.81 5.52
C ALA A 67 -10.85 -7.13 6.38
N SER A 68 -9.64 -7.14 5.80
CA SER A 68 -8.40 -7.38 6.54
C SER A 68 -7.66 -6.07 6.87
N GLU A 69 -6.80 -6.13 7.88
CA GLU A 69 -5.90 -5.03 8.26
C GLU A 69 -4.58 -5.03 7.47
N ALA A 70 -4.41 -5.96 6.54
CA ALA A 70 -3.18 -6.12 5.79
C ALA A 70 -2.90 -4.90 4.90
N THR A 71 -1.61 -4.62 4.72
CA THR A 71 -1.13 -3.67 3.73
C THR A 71 -1.43 -4.18 2.33
N VAL A 72 -1.95 -3.32 1.46
CA VAL A 72 -2.31 -3.69 0.08
C VAL A 72 -1.41 -2.95 -0.90
N LEU A 73 -0.79 -3.68 -1.83
CA LEU A 73 -0.07 -3.09 -2.98
C LEU A 73 -0.90 -3.24 -4.25
N LEU A 74 -1.20 -2.12 -4.90
CA LEU A 74 -1.91 -2.04 -6.17
C LEU A 74 -0.92 -1.76 -7.29
N THR A 75 -0.72 -2.72 -8.18
CA THR A 75 0.15 -2.58 -9.35
C THR A 75 -0.68 -2.42 -10.62
N GLY A 76 -0.10 -1.74 -11.61
CA GLY A 76 -0.70 -1.58 -12.93
C GLY A 76 -0.33 -0.26 -13.58
N GLU A 77 -0.58 -0.13 -14.88
CA GLU A 77 -0.20 1.05 -15.65
C GLU A 77 -0.78 2.35 -15.08
N SER A 78 -0.12 3.48 -15.37
CA SER A 78 -0.63 4.79 -14.98
C SER A 78 -2.00 5.06 -15.62
N GLY A 79 -2.91 5.68 -14.87
CA GLY A 79 -4.27 5.98 -15.36
C GLY A 79 -5.28 4.82 -15.34
N THR A 80 -4.94 3.65 -14.81
CA THR A 80 -5.84 2.47 -14.75
C THR A 80 -6.86 2.49 -13.60
N GLY A 81 -6.93 3.59 -12.84
CA GLY A 81 -7.89 3.74 -11.74
C GLY A 81 -7.48 3.09 -10.41
N LYS A 82 -6.19 2.84 -10.18
CA LYS A 82 -5.66 2.30 -8.91
C LYS A 82 -6.11 3.08 -7.68
N GLU A 83 -6.17 4.41 -7.78
CA GLU A 83 -6.65 5.27 -6.69
C GLU A 83 -8.12 5.04 -6.35
N VAL A 84 -8.94 4.77 -7.37
CA VAL A 84 -10.37 4.47 -7.21
C VAL A 84 -10.53 3.11 -6.52
N LEU A 85 -9.70 2.13 -6.87
CA LEU A 85 -9.67 0.83 -6.21
C LEU A 85 -9.16 0.92 -4.76
N ALA A 86 -8.11 1.70 -4.50
CA ALA A 86 -7.62 1.95 -3.13
C ALA A 86 -8.70 2.58 -2.25
N ARG A 87 -9.42 3.56 -2.81
CA ARG A 87 -10.54 4.19 -2.12
C ARG A 87 -11.66 3.19 -1.85
N TYR A 88 -11.99 2.35 -2.82
CA TYR A 88 -12.98 1.28 -2.65
C TYR A 88 -12.61 0.31 -1.52
N ILE A 89 -11.34 -0.09 -1.42
CA ILE A 89 -10.85 -0.97 -0.34
C ILE A 89 -11.02 -0.30 1.02
N HIS A 90 -10.74 1.00 1.14
CA HIS A 90 -10.97 1.74 2.37
C HIS A 90 -12.46 1.83 2.72
N ASP A 91 -13.29 2.28 1.76
CA ASP A 91 -14.73 2.49 1.95
C ASP A 91 -15.49 1.18 2.23
N SER A 92 -14.94 0.04 1.82
CA SER A 92 -15.51 -1.30 2.03
C SER A 92 -14.96 -2.01 3.29
N GLY A 93 -14.01 -1.40 3.99
CA GLY A 93 -13.32 -1.98 5.14
C GLY A 93 -13.88 -1.53 6.49
N PRO A 94 -13.35 -2.08 7.61
CA PRO A 94 -13.78 -1.69 8.97
C PRO A 94 -13.44 -0.23 9.30
N ARG A 95 -12.50 0.37 8.56
CA ARG A 95 -12.01 1.75 8.72
C ARG A 95 -12.72 2.76 7.79
N ALA A 96 -13.85 2.40 7.17
CA ALA A 96 -14.54 3.26 6.19
C ALA A 96 -14.98 4.63 6.74
N ASN A 97 -15.16 4.77 8.05
CA ASN A 97 -15.51 6.04 8.70
C ASN A 97 -14.29 6.81 9.26
N GLU A 98 -13.09 6.24 9.13
CA GLU A 98 -11.84 6.83 9.61
C GLU A 98 -11.16 7.68 8.51
N PRO A 99 -10.14 8.49 8.84
CA PRO A 99 -9.47 9.31 7.84
C PRO A 99 -8.88 8.49 6.68
N TYR A 100 -9.18 8.90 5.44
CA TYR A 100 -8.48 8.44 4.23
C TYR A 100 -7.51 9.53 3.78
N VAL A 101 -6.22 9.31 4.01
CA VAL A 101 -5.15 10.27 3.69
C VAL A 101 -4.40 9.76 2.47
N ARG A 102 -4.22 10.62 1.45
CA ARG A 102 -3.43 10.29 0.26
C ARG A 102 -2.16 11.14 0.21
N VAL A 103 -1.06 10.50 -0.20
CA VAL A 103 0.22 11.12 -0.53
C VAL A 103 0.64 10.59 -1.90
N ASN A 104 0.84 11.50 -2.85
CA ASN A 104 1.46 11.16 -4.12
C ASN A 104 2.96 11.45 -3.99
N CYS A 105 3.76 10.39 -4.01
CA CYS A 105 5.20 10.46 -3.77
C CYS A 105 5.94 11.06 -4.98
N ALA A 106 5.42 10.89 -6.19
CA ALA A 106 6.00 11.46 -7.41
C ALA A 106 5.80 12.99 -7.54
N ALA A 107 4.79 13.54 -6.88
CA ALA A 107 4.44 14.96 -6.97
C ALA A 107 5.28 15.86 -6.02
N LEU A 108 6.10 15.27 -5.14
CA LEU A 108 6.85 15.98 -4.12
C LEU A 108 8.36 15.89 -4.36
N PRO A 109 9.12 16.97 -4.12
CA PRO A 109 10.57 16.89 -4.04
C PRO A 109 11.00 15.90 -2.95
N GLU A 110 12.06 15.12 -3.22
CA GLU A 110 12.63 14.14 -2.29
C GLU A 110 12.87 14.72 -0.88
N SER A 111 13.35 15.96 -0.79
CA SER A 111 13.61 16.65 0.47
C SER A 111 12.34 16.94 1.31
N LEU A 112 11.16 16.94 0.68
CA LEU A 112 9.88 17.21 1.34
C LEU A 112 9.06 15.95 1.59
N ILE A 113 9.31 14.85 0.87
CA ILE A 113 8.58 13.58 1.06
C ILE A 113 8.68 13.13 2.52
N GLU A 114 9.88 13.16 3.11
CA GLU A 114 10.10 12.73 4.49
C GLU A 114 9.27 13.56 5.47
N SER A 115 9.36 14.88 5.35
CA SER A 115 8.62 15.82 6.20
C SER A 115 7.11 15.73 5.98
N GLU A 116 6.63 15.44 4.77
CA GLU A 116 5.19 15.23 4.54
C GLU A 116 4.74 13.92 5.19
N LEU A 117 5.46 12.81 4.98
CA LEU A 117 5.07 11.51 5.55
C LEU A 117 5.11 11.50 7.08
N PHE A 118 6.22 11.92 7.68
CA PHE A 118 6.47 11.77 9.11
C PHE A 118 6.25 13.05 9.91
N GLY A 119 6.14 14.21 9.26
CA GLY A 119 6.10 15.50 9.95
C GLY A 119 7.48 15.95 10.41
N HIS A 120 7.55 17.16 10.96
CA HIS A 120 8.78 17.74 11.49
C HIS A 120 8.51 18.58 12.72
N ASP A 121 9.49 18.66 13.60
CA ASP A 121 9.51 19.63 14.69
C ASP A 121 10.13 20.95 14.22
N ARG A 122 9.82 22.04 14.93
CA ARG A 122 10.39 23.36 14.64
C ARG A 122 11.92 23.30 14.67
N GLY A 123 12.57 23.83 13.63
CA GLY A 123 14.02 23.88 13.50
C GLY A 123 14.67 22.59 13.01
N ALA A 124 13.90 21.60 12.55
CA ALA A 124 14.42 20.35 12.01
C ALA A 124 15.31 20.53 10.77
N PHE A 125 15.01 21.54 9.95
CA PHE A 125 15.78 21.93 8.76
C PHE A 125 15.59 23.41 8.45
N THR A 126 16.35 23.94 7.49
CA THR A 126 16.25 25.34 7.04
C THR A 126 14.87 25.61 6.44
N GLY A 127 14.07 26.46 7.10
CA GLY A 127 12.67 26.73 6.72
C GLY A 127 11.61 26.00 7.55
N ALA A 128 12.01 25.18 8.53
CA ALA A 128 11.10 24.58 9.51
C ALA A 128 10.72 25.58 10.62
N ASP A 129 10.04 26.67 10.27
CA ASP A 129 9.69 27.76 11.19
C ASP A 129 8.64 27.37 12.24
N SER A 130 7.85 26.34 11.95
CA SER A 130 6.85 25.73 12.81
C SER A 130 6.99 24.21 12.80
N GLU A 131 6.45 23.54 13.82
CA GLU A 131 6.22 22.09 13.72
C GLU A 131 5.05 21.80 12.76
N ARG A 132 5.05 20.61 12.15
CA ARG A 132 3.97 20.15 11.28
C ARG A 132 3.75 18.66 11.44
N ALA A 133 2.49 18.28 11.62
CA ALA A 133 2.07 16.88 11.69
C ALA A 133 2.28 16.19 10.33
N GLY A 134 2.74 14.94 10.39
CA GLY A 134 2.94 14.10 9.22
C GLY A 134 1.65 13.44 8.75
N ARG A 135 1.69 12.82 7.56
CA ARG A 135 0.57 12.10 6.97
C ARG A 135 0.21 10.85 7.75
N PHE A 136 1.19 10.18 8.37
CA PHE A 136 0.94 9.11 9.34
C PHE A 136 0.12 9.60 10.54
N GLU A 137 0.45 10.77 11.07
CA GLU A 137 -0.28 11.38 12.19
C GLU A 137 -1.72 11.74 11.81
N ILE A 138 -1.91 12.31 10.62
CA ILE A 138 -3.24 12.68 10.10
C ILE A 138 -4.08 11.43 9.81
N ALA A 139 -3.45 10.35 9.34
CA ALA A 139 -4.14 9.09 9.07
C ALA A 139 -4.54 8.38 10.37
N ALA A 140 -3.76 8.50 11.44
CA ALA A 140 -4.05 7.98 12.78
C ALA A 140 -4.49 6.50 12.79
N HIS A 141 -5.80 6.24 12.92
CA HIS A 141 -6.42 4.91 12.93
C HIS A 141 -7.09 4.53 11.59
N GLY A 142 -7.06 5.43 10.60
CA GLY A 142 -7.64 5.25 9.28
C GLY A 142 -6.70 4.60 8.28
N THR A 143 -6.62 5.15 7.06
CA THR A 143 -5.87 4.57 5.94
C THR A 143 -4.99 5.64 5.27
N LEU A 144 -3.74 5.29 5.03
CA LEU A 144 -2.77 6.07 4.27
C LEU A 144 -2.55 5.42 2.90
N LEU A 145 -2.91 6.13 1.84
CA LEU A 145 -2.56 5.79 0.46
C LEU A 145 -1.19 6.40 0.09
N LEU A 146 -0.22 5.54 -0.22
CA LEU A 146 1.08 5.88 -0.79
C LEU A 146 1.02 5.65 -2.31
N ASP A 147 0.76 6.72 -3.06
CA ASP A 147 0.64 6.65 -4.51
C ASP A 147 2.02 6.83 -5.18
N GLU A 148 2.34 5.94 -6.10
CA GLU A 148 3.66 5.80 -6.74
C GLU A 148 4.80 5.57 -5.72
N ILE A 149 4.66 4.51 -4.92
CA ILE A 149 5.62 4.14 -3.87
C ILE A 149 7.04 3.87 -4.40
N SER A 150 7.17 3.54 -5.70
CA SER A 150 8.45 3.39 -6.39
C SER A 150 9.30 4.66 -6.39
N GLU A 151 8.66 5.83 -6.26
CA GLU A 151 9.35 7.13 -6.25
C GLU A 151 9.84 7.52 -4.84
N ILE A 152 9.62 6.67 -3.83
CA ILE A 152 10.16 6.91 -2.49
C ILE A 152 11.67 6.61 -2.46
N PRO A 153 12.52 7.55 -2.03
CA PRO A 153 13.95 7.34 -1.88
C PRO A 153 14.33 6.23 -0.90
N PRO A 154 15.43 5.49 -1.12
CA PRO A 154 15.85 4.38 -0.25
C PRO A 154 16.01 4.75 1.24
N ALA A 155 16.49 5.96 1.54
CA ALA A 155 16.63 6.44 2.91
C ALA A 155 15.29 6.56 3.65
N ILE A 156 14.22 6.90 2.92
CA ILE A 156 12.85 7.00 3.44
C ILE A 156 12.21 5.61 3.51
N GLN A 157 12.50 4.70 2.56
CA GLN A 157 12.02 3.32 2.58
C GLN A 157 12.42 2.59 3.87
N ALA A 158 13.65 2.77 4.35
CA ALA A 158 14.10 2.18 5.62
C ALA A 158 13.28 2.67 6.84
N LYS A 159 12.83 3.93 6.82
CA LYS A 159 11.96 4.48 7.87
C LYS A 159 10.54 3.95 7.74
N LEU A 160 10.03 3.88 6.52
CA LEU A 160 8.71 3.29 6.23
C LEU A 160 8.62 1.84 6.70
N LEU A 161 9.68 1.05 6.52
CA LEU A 161 9.75 -0.32 7.00
C LEU A 161 9.59 -0.40 8.52
N ARG A 162 10.24 0.48 9.29
CA ARG A 162 10.04 0.55 10.75
C ARG A 162 8.61 0.86 11.13
N VAL A 163 7.93 1.73 10.37
CA VAL A 163 6.50 2.00 10.61
C VAL A 163 5.66 0.76 10.36
N LEU A 164 5.95 0.01 9.30
CA LEU A 164 5.23 -1.21 8.95
C LEU A 164 5.46 -2.35 9.96
N GLU A 165 6.69 -2.51 10.45
CA GLU A 165 7.07 -3.61 11.35
C GLU A 165 6.74 -3.31 12.81
N GLU A 166 7.00 -2.09 13.27
CA GLU A 166 6.92 -1.71 14.69
C GLU A 166 5.69 -0.86 15.00
N GLY A 167 5.02 -0.29 13.99
CA GLY A 167 3.94 0.68 14.19
C GLY A 167 4.44 2.00 14.78
N GLU A 168 5.75 2.28 14.72
CA GLU A 168 6.37 3.46 15.32
C GLU A 168 7.12 4.31 14.29
N TYR A 169 7.10 5.63 14.49
CA TYR A 169 7.86 6.58 13.70
C TYR A 169 8.33 7.76 14.54
N GLN A 170 9.25 8.55 13.98
CA GLN A 170 9.71 9.81 14.56
C GLN A 170 9.52 10.93 13.56
N ARG A 171 9.15 12.12 14.05
CA ARG A 171 9.18 13.34 13.24
C ARG A 171 10.62 13.70 12.90
N VAL A 172 10.83 14.38 11.77
CA VAL A 172 12.14 14.91 11.41
C VAL A 172 12.60 15.90 12.48
N GLY A 173 13.83 15.74 12.96
CA GLY A 173 14.40 16.56 14.03
C GLY A 173 13.95 16.20 15.45
N SER A 174 13.13 15.15 15.61
CA SER A 174 12.62 14.67 16.91
C SER A 174 13.27 13.36 17.30
N ASN A 175 13.49 13.15 18.60
CA ASN A 175 13.91 11.87 19.18
C ASN A 175 12.76 11.14 19.90
N VAL A 176 11.53 11.62 19.72
CA VAL A 176 10.34 11.07 20.36
C VAL A 176 9.68 10.05 19.43
N ASN A 177 9.62 8.79 19.87
CA ASN A 177 8.84 7.76 19.17
C ASN A 177 7.34 8.07 19.28
N ARG A 178 6.64 7.85 18.17
CA ARG A 178 5.19 8.01 18.04
C ARG A 178 4.61 6.74 17.46
N GLN A 179 3.50 6.29 18.02
CA GLN A 179 2.78 5.13 17.48
C GLN A 179 1.78 5.55 16.41
N VAL A 180 1.60 4.70 15.41
CA VAL A 180 0.60 4.82 14.36
C VAL A 180 0.04 3.44 14.04
N THR A 181 -1.27 3.37 13.85
CA THR A 181 -1.96 2.12 13.50
C THR A 181 -2.60 2.18 12.11
N ALA A 182 -2.33 3.25 11.36
CA ALA A 182 -2.94 3.52 10.08
C ALA A 182 -2.70 2.36 9.11
N ARG A 183 -3.76 1.93 8.43
CA ARG A 183 -3.66 0.97 7.33
C ARG A 183 -2.84 1.58 6.21
N ILE A 184 -1.94 0.82 5.60
CA ILE A 184 -1.22 1.28 4.40
C ILE A 184 -1.82 0.64 3.16
N ILE A 185 -2.10 1.46 2.15
CA ILE A 185 -2.34 1.01 0.78
C ILE A 185 -1.29 1.70 -0.09
N ALA A 186 -0.58 0.95 -0.91
CA ALA A 186 0.44 1.48 -1.82
C ALA A 186 0.02 1.26 -3.27
N THR A 187 0.41 2.17 -4.17
CA THR A 187 0.30 1.97 -5.61
C THR A 187 1.68 2.03 -6.26
N SER A 188 1.85 1.28 -7.34
CA SER A 188 3.02 1.41 -8.22
C SER A 188 2.59 1.27 -9.68
N ASN A 189 3.21 2.06 -10.55
CA ASN A 189 3.09 1.92 -12.00
C ASN A 189 4.21 1.06 -12.61
N ARG A 190 5.24 0.71 -11.81
CA ARG A 190 6.33 -0.21 -12.15
C ARG A 190 6.22 -1.49 -11.34
N HIS A 191 6.77 -2.56 -11.90
CA HIS A 191 7.07 -3.75 -11.11
C HIS A 191 8.26 -3.42 -10.21
N LEU A 192 8.02 -3.28 -8.90
CA LEU A 192 9.06 -2.96 -7.92
C LEU A 192 10.20 -4.00 -7.89
N GLU A 193 9.96 -5.18 -8.47
CA GLU A 193 10.91 -6.27 -8.63
C GLU A 193 12.00 -5.98 -9.68
N ASP A 194 11.74 -5.08 -10.63
CA ASP A 194 12.70 -4.72 -11.68
C ASP A 194 13.76 -3.71 -11.18
N ASP A 195 13.53 -3.10 -10.01
CA ASP A 195 14.36 -2.02 -9.43
C ASP A 195 15.34 -2.53 -8.34
N ILE A 196 15.54 -3.85 -8.23
CA ILE A 196 16.43 -4.51 -7.24
C ILE A 196 17.81 -4.85 -7.83
#